data_AF-A0A661GHE0-F1
#
_entry.id   AF-A0A661GHE0-F1
#
_cell.length_a   1.000
_cell.length_b   1.000
_cell.length_c   1.000
_cell.angle_alpha   90.00
_cell.angle_beta   90.00
_cell.angle_gamma   90.00
#
_symmetry.space_group_name_H-M   'P 1'
#
loop_
_entity.id
_entity.type
_entity.pdbx_description
1 polymer ?
#
loop_
_entity_poly.entity_id
_entity_poly.type
_entity_poly.pdbx_seq_one_letter_code
_entity_poly.pdbx_strand_id
1 'polypeptide(L)' 'MSPERARQRTDFIETYRSYVINYNLGKDMVRDYIERDTEDQAARWKKFEHLLSSPMAPTDLQ' A
#
# COMPACT_ATOMS: atom_id res chain seq x y z
N MET A 1 9.04 -17.66 -12.03
CA MET A 1 7.66 -17.35 -12.49
C MET A 1 7.37 -18.20 -13.71
N SER A 2 6.22 -18.87 -13.79
CA SER A 2 5.89 -19.68 -14.98
C SER A 2 5.51 -18.77 -16.17
N PRO A 3 5.66 -19.23 -17.42
CA PRO A 3 5.26 -18.44 -18.61
C PRO A 3 3.80 -18.00 -18.56
N GLU A 4 2.92 -18.85 -18.03
CA GLU A 4 1.50 -18.58 -17.89
C GLU A 4 1.21 -17.46 -16.87
N ARG A 5 1.88 -17.49 -15.71
CA ARG A 5 1.81 -16.40 -14.72
C ARG A 5 2.40 -15.09 -15.24
N ALA A 6 3.42 -15.15 -16.10
CA ALA A 6 4.00 -13.96 -16.71
C ALA A 6 3.03 -13.29 -17.69
N ARG A 7 2.34 -14.08 -18.52
CA ARG A 7 1.27 -13.58 -19.42
C ARG A 7 0.14 -12.94 -18.63
N GLN A 8 -0.40 -13.64 -17.65
CA GLN A 8 -1.48 -13.12 -16.80
C GLN A 8 -1.13 -11.76 -16.15
N ARG A 9 0.11 -11.60 -15.68
CA ARG A 9 0.57 -10.32 -15.12
C ARG A 9 0.67 -9.21 -16.16
N THR A 10 1.13 -9.54 -17.37
CA THR A 10 1.24 -8.58 -18.46
C THR A 10 -0.14 -8.11 -18.90
N ASP A 11 -1.09 -9.03 -19.08
CA ASP A 11 -2.49 -8.72 -19.43
C ASP A 11 -3.15 -7.82 -18.37
N PHE A 12 -2.89 -8.09 -17.09
CA PHE A 12 -3.37 -7.25 -15.98
C PHE A 12 -2.78 -5.84 -16.03
N ILE A 13 -1.46 -5.71 -16.22
CA ILE A 13 -0.80 -4.40 -16.33
C ILE A 13 -1.31 -3.63 -17.55
N GLU A 14 -1.53 -4.29 -18.67
CA GLU A 14 -2.06 -3.66 -19.88
C GLU A 14 -3.51 -3.20 -19.74
N THR A 15 -4.34 -3.98 -19.05
CA THR A 15 -5.76 -3.69 -18.80
C THR A 15 -5.93 -2.52 -17.84
N TYR A 16 -5.20 -2.55 -16.72
CA TYR A 16 -5.41 -1.62 -15.60
C TYR A 16 -4.43 -0.44 -15.59
N ARG A 17 -3.32 -0.52 -16.34
CA ARG A 17 -2.33 0.55 -16.52
C ARG A 17 -1.92 1.19 -15.19
N SER A 18 -2.13 2.50 -15.06
CA SER A 18 -1.78 3.30 -13.88
C SER A 18 -2.55 2.90 -12.62
N TYR A 19 -3.67 2.18 -12.73
CA TYR A 19 -4.39 1.69 -11.56
C TYR A 19 -3.55 0.73 -10.70
N VAL A 20 -2.59 0.03 -11.31
CA VAL A 20 -1.62 -0.81 -10.57
C VAL A 20 -0.73 0.03 -9.65
N ILE A 21 -0.43 1.28 -10.04
CA ILE A 21 0.36 2.22 -9.23
C ILE A 21 -0.36 2.50 -7.92
N ASN A 22 -1.69 2.63 -7.92
CA ASN A 22 -2.45 2.91 -6.70
C ASN A 22 -2.23 1.84 -5.62
N TYR A 23 -2.07 0.57 -5.99
CA TYR A 23 -1.80 -0.50 -5.03
C TYR A 23 -0.39 -0.45 -4.45
N ASN A 24 0.61 -0.21 -5.30
CA ASN A 24 2.00 -0.20 -4.85
C ASN A 24 2.32 1.09 -4.10
N LEU A 25 1.97 2.24 -4.69
CA LEU A 25 2.17 3.55 -4.07
C LEU A 25 1.37 3.67 -2.77
N GLY A 26 0.10 3.26 -2.76
CA GLY A 26 -0.71 3.29 -1.54
C GLY A 26 -0.13 2.41 -0.43
N LYS A 27 0.37 1.21 -0.77
CA LYS A 27 1.06 0.35 0.19
C LYS A 27 2.33 0.99 0.75
N ASP A 28 3.12 1.63 -0.11
CA ASP A 28 4.35 2.31 0.30
C ASP A 28 4.04 3.49 1.23
N MET A 29 3.06 4.32 0.88
CA MET A 29 2.60 5.44 1.72
C MET A 29 2.13 4.97 3.10
N VAL A 30 1.34 3.88 3.15
CA VAL A 30 0.88 3.30 4.41
C VAL A 30 2.07 2.77 5.23
N ARG A 31 3.00 2.03 4.62
CA ARG A 31 4.18 1.53 5.35
C ARG A 31 4.95 2.69 5.96
N ASP A 32 5.27 3.71 5.17
CA ASP A 32 6.09 4.84 5.61
C ASP A 32 5.37 5.62 6.73
N TYR A 33 4.05 5.80 6.64
CA TYR A 33 3.23 6.40 7.71
C TYR A 33 3.27 5.59 9.03
N ILE A 34 3.19 4.26 8.95
CA ILE A 34 3.22 3.37 10.11
C ILE A 34 4.60 3.32 10.75
N GLU A 35 5.67 3.27 9.94
CA GLU A 35 7.05 3.16 10.42
C GLU A 35 7.61 4.47 10.96
N ARG A 36 7.10 5.61 10.49
CA ARG A 36 7.50 6.94 10.99
C ARG A 36 7.20 7.08 12.48
N ASP A 37 8.15 7.58 13.26
CA ASP A 37 8.00 7.88 14.70
C ASP A 37 7.41 6.72 15.53
N THR A 38 7.65 5.46 15.15
CA THR A 38 7.25 4.28 15.94
C THR A 38 8.46 3.46 16.39
N GLU A 39 8.64 3.39 17.70
CA GLU A 39 9.79 2.72 18.31
C GLU A 39 9.60 1.20 18.39
N ASP A 40 8.35 0.73 18.56
CA ASP A 40 8.03 -0.68 18.75
C ASP A 40 6.80 -1.14 17.93
N GLN A 41 6.53 -2.45 18.03
CA GLN A 41 5.42 -3.08 17.31
C GLN A 41 4.05 -2.61 17.83
N ALA A 42 3.93 -2.25 19.12
CA ALA A 42 2.67 -1.79 19.70
C ALA A 42 2.30 -0.40 19.17
N ALA A 43 3.27 0.51 19.06
CA ALA A 43 3.10 1.82 18.45
C ALA A 43 2.68 1.73 16.98
N ARG A 44 3.27 0.81 16.21
CA ARG A 44 2.86 0.52 14.82
C ARG A 44 1.42 0.03 14.73
N TRP A 45 1.02 -0.91 15.59
CA TRP A 45 -0.35 -1.41 15.63
C TRP A 45 -1.37 -0.33 15.97
N LYS A 46 -1.05 0.55 16.93
CA LYS A 46 -1.92 1.67 17.29
C LYS A 46 -2.12 2.65 16.12
N LYS A 47 -1.06 2.98 15.38
CA LYS A 47 -1.18 3.80 14.16
C LYS A 47 -1.99 3.10 13.07
N PHE A 48 -1.83 1.79 12.93
CA PHE A 48 -2.57 1.00 11.95
C PHE A 48 -4.06 0.91 12.28
N GLU A 49 -4.40 0.74 13.55
CA GLU A 49 -5.78 0.81 14.03
C GLU A 49 -6.41 2.17 13.74
N HIS A 50 -5.69 3.27 13.98
CA HIS A 50 -6.16 4.61 13.66
C HIS A 50 -6.42 4.79 12.15
N LEU A 51 -5.49 4.33 11.31
CA LEU A 51 -5.62 4.36 9.85
C LEU A 51 -6.87 3.62 9.36
N LEU A 52 -7.21 2.47 9.94
CA LEU A 52 -8.38 1.68 9.53
C LEU A 52 -9.71 2.23 10.08
N SER A 53 -9.67 2.94 11.20
CA SER A 53 -10.87 3.46 11.87
C SER A 53 -11.23 4.89 11.48
N SER A 54 -10.36 5.57 10.73
CA SER A 54 -10.55 6.96 10.32
C SER A 54 -10.54 7.12 8.80
N PRO A 55 -11.37 7.99 8.22
CA PRO A 55 -11.24 8.33 6.80
C PRO A 55 -9.93 9.11 6.59
N MET A 56 -9.01 8.52 5.82
CA MET A 56 -7.69 9.09 5.54
C MET A 56 -7.53 9.32 4.03
N ALA A 57 -7.12 10.51 3.65
CA ALA A 57 -6.68 10.84 2.30
C ALA A 57 -5.17 10.58 2.15
N PRO A 58 -4.64 10.45 0.91
CA PRO A 58 -3.21 10.26 0.68
C PRO A 58 -2.33 11.37 1.27
N THR A 59 -2.84 12.62 1.33
CA THR A 59 -2.15 13.76 1.95
C THR A 59 -1.97 13.60 3.46
N ASP A 60 -2.83 12.82 4.11
CA ASP A 60 -2.78 12.59 5.56
C ASP A 60 -1.72 11.55 5.94
N LEU A 61 -1.17 10.83 4.96
CA LEU A 61 -0.09 9.85 5.13
C LEU A 61 1.31 10.44 4.90
N GLN A 62 1.39 11.71 4.48
CA GLN A 62 2.65 12.38 4.14
C GLN A 62 3.37 12.99 5.32
#